data_AF-A0A4Q2Z9W7-F1
#
_entry.id   AF-A0A4Q2Z9W7-F1
#
_cell.length_a   1.000
_cell.length_b   1.000
_cell.length_c   1.000
_cell.angle_alpha   90.00
_cell.angle_beta   90.00
_cell.angle_gamma   90.00
#
_symmetry.space_group_name_H-M   'P 1'
#
loop_
_entity.id
_entity.type
_entity.pdbx_description
1 polymer ?
#
loop_
_entity_poly.entity_id
_entity_poly.type
_entity_poly.pdbx_seq_one_letter_code
_entity_poly.pdbx_strand_id
1 'polypeptide(L)'
;YISPLAPLILGLCTGILTVLLGVGGGFILVPAMLYLLGMGTQVVVGTSLFQILFVTAAATMVHATTTKAVDIVLASLLLLGSVVGAQLGARMAQKAKPEYLRLILAVIVLAVALRMLLGLAWRPDEIYTVEIL
;
A
#
# COMPACT_ATOMS: atom_id res chain seq x y z
N TYR A 1 12.25 -14.79 -18.58
CA TYR A 1 10.82 -14.47 -18.82
C TYR A 1 10.03 -14.92 -17.61
N ILE A 2 9.58 -13.98 -16.78
CA ILE A 2 8.69 -14.31 -15.65
C ILE A 2 7.28 -14.38 -16.23
N SER A 3 6.56 -15.47 -15.95
CA SER A 3 5.20 -15.66 -16.48
C SER A 3 4.28 -14.53 -16.01
N PRO A 4 3.50 -13.87 -16.91
CA PRO A 4 2.57 -12.81 -16.55
C PRO A 4 1.47 -13.24 -15.56
N LEU A 5 1.22 -14.54 -15.43
CA LEU A 5 0.23 -15.08 -14.48
C LEU A 5 0.63 -14.86 -13.01
N ALA A 6 1.92 -14.97 -12.68
CA ALA A 6 2.36 -14.89 -11.29
C ALA A 6 2.15 -13.48 -10.68
N PRO A 7 2.50 -12.37 -11.36
CA PRO A 7 2.14 -11.03 -10.92
C PRO A 7 0.63 -10.80 -10.83
N LEU A 8 -0.15 -11.39 -11.75
CA LEU A 8 -1.60 -11.23 -11.79
C LEU A 8 -2.26 -11.85 -10.55
N ILE A 9 -1.91 -13.09 -10.22
CA ILE A 9 -2.45 -13.80 -9.05
C ILE A 9 -2.05 -13.08 -7.76
N LEU A 10 -0.78 -12.67 -7.65
CA LEU A 10 -0.31 -11.88 -6.50
C LEU A 10 -1.05 -10.55 -6.38
N GLY A 11 -1.23 -9.83 -7.49
CA GLY A 11 -1.98 -8.57 -7.52
C GLY A 11 -3.45 -8.74 -7.09
N LEU A 12 -4.06 -9.86 -7.44
CA LEU A 12 -5.44 -10.18 -7.07
C LEU A 12 -5.56 -10.51 -5.58
N CYS A 13 -4.70 -11.38 -5.06
CA CYS A 13 -4.66 -11.72 -3.62
C CYS A 13 -4.37 -10.49 -2.75
N THR A 14 -3.33 -9.72 -3.11
CA THR A 14 -2.98 -8.50 -2.36
C THR A 14 -4.01 -7.39 -2.52
N GLY A 15 -4.71 -7.32 -3.66
CA GLY A 15 -5.83 -6.40 -3.87
C GLY A 15 -6.98 -6.65 -2.91
N ILE A 16 -7.36 -7.91 -2.71
CA ILE A 16 -8.39 -8.29 -1.71
C ILE A 16 -7.93 -7.88 -0.30
N LEU A 17 -6.69 -8.18 0.07
CA LEU A 17 -6.12 -7.77 1.35
C LEU A 17 -6.10 -6.24 1.52
N THR A 18 -5.80 -5.50 0.46
CA THR A 18 -5.78 -4.03 0.46
C THR A 18 -7.15 -3.46 0.75
N VAL A 19 -8.20 -4.01 0.12
CA VAL A 19 -9.59 -3.57 0.33
C VAL A 19 -10.04 -3.87 1.77
N LEU A 20 -9.69 -5.03 2.31
CA LEU A 20 -10.04 -5.43 3.67
C LEU A 20 -9.30 -4.62 4.75
N LEU A 21 -8.00 -4.37 4.55
CA LEU A 21 -7.15 -3.68 5.52
C LEU A 21 -7.22 -2.16 5.38
N GLY A 22 -7.69 -1.64 4.24
CA GLY A 22 -7.66 -0.20 3.92
C GLY A 22 -6.26 0.38 3.73
N VAL A 23 -5.20 -0.43 3.84
CA VAL A 23 -3.81 -0.01 3.70
C VAL A 23 -3.36 -0.33 2.27
N GLY A 24 -2.93 0.67 1.50
CA GLY A 24 -2.44 0.49 0.13
C GLY A 24 -1.42 -0.65 0.04
N GLY A 25 -1.80 -1.79 -0.56
CA GLY A 25 -1.12 -3.09 -0.42
C GLY A 25 0.29 -3.23 -1.00
N GLY A 26 0.95 -2.12 -1.35
CA GLY A 26 2.32 -2.10 -1.83
C GLY A 26 3.32 -2.69 -0.85
N PHE A 27 3.07 -2.57 0.46
CA PHE A 27 3.96 -3.15 1.48
C PHE A 27 3.98 -4.68 1.47
N ILE A 28 2.94 -5.35 0.95
CA ILE A 28 2.90 -6.81 0.75
C ILE A 28 3.35 -7.17 -0.66
N LEU A 29 2.82 -6.45 -1.66
CA LEU A 29 3.06 -6.77 -3.07
C LEU A 29 4.52 -6.59 -3.47
N VAL A 30 5.18 -5.50 -3.03
CA VAL A 30 6.56 -5.20 -3.41
C VAL A 30 7.56 -6.25 -2.92
N PRO A 31 7.60 -6.64 -1.62
CA PRO A 31 8.46 -7.72 -1.20
C PRO A 31 8.06 -9.07 -1.82
N ALA A 32 6.76 -9.35 -2.00
CA ALA A 32 6.34 -10.59 -2.66
C ALA A 32 6.92 -10.70 -4.09
N MET A 33 6.83 -9.63 -4.90
CA MET A 33 7.38 -9.62 -6.25
C MET A 33 8.92 -9.64 -6.29
N LEU A 34 9.58 -9.01 -5.32
CA LEU A 34 11.05 -9.03 -5.21
C LEU A 34 11.60 -10.39 -4.79
N TYR A 35 11.01 -11.02 -3.77
CA TYR A 35 11.53 -12.24 -3.18
C TYR A 35 10.98 -13.52 -3.83
N LEU A 36 9.70 -13.56 -4.23
CA LEU A 36 9.10 -14.76 -4.84
C LEU A 36 9.38 -14.82 -6.35
N LEU A 37 9.31 -13.69 -7.06
CA LEU A 37 9.45 -13.65 -8.52
C LEU A 37 10.84 -13.20 -8.97
N GLY A 38 11.70 -12.71 -8.07
CA GLY A 38 13.06 -12.27 -8.39
C GLY A 38 13.11 -11.11 -9.39
N MET A 39 12.04 -10.31 -9.47
CA MET A 39 11.95 -9.20 -10.42
C MET A 39 12.88 -8.05 -10.05
N GLY A 40 13.40 -7.33 -11.04
CA GLY A 40 14.20 -6.12 -10.79
C GLY A 40 13.40 -5.06 -10.04
N THR A 41 14.02 -4.40 -9.05
CA THR A 41 13.35 -3.43 -8.17
C THR A 41 12.62 -2.32 -8.92
N GLN A 42 13.20 -1.82 -10.01
CA GLN A 42 12.56 -0.79 -10.84
C GLN A 42 11.26 -1.27 -11.51
N VAL A 43 11.23 -2.53 -11.97
CA VAL A 43 10.04 -3.13 -12.60
C VAL A 43 8.95 -3.40 -11.55
N VAL A 44 9.34 -3.87 -10.37
CA VAL A 44 8.39 -4.11 -9.26
C VAL A 44 7.72 -2.82 -8.82
N VAL A 45 8.49 -1.74 -8.64
CA VAL A 45 7.92 -0.46 -8.19
C VAL A 45 6.89 0.03 -9.21
N GLY A 46 7.22 0.03 -10.51
CA GLY A 46 6.27 0.44 -11.56
C GLY A 46 5.00 -0.41 -11.61
N THR A 47 5.14 -1.73 -11.61
CA THR A 47 4.00 -2.66 -11.68
C THR A 47 3.11 -2.58 -10.44
N SER A 48 3.71 -2.43 -9.26
CA SER A 48 2.98 -2.24 -8.00
C SER A 48 2.18 -0.96 -7.96
N LEU A 49 2.76 0.17 -8.40
CA LEU A 49 2.07 1.46 -8.41
C LEU A 49 0.86 1.46 -9.34
N PHE A 50 1.01 0.84 -10.51
CA PHE A 50 -0.09 0.66 -11.45
C PHE A 50 -1.22 -0.18 -10.82
N GLN A 51 -0.90 -1.33 -10.23
CA GLN A 51 -1.90 -2.19 -9.59
C GLN A 51 -2.58 -1.49 -8.39
N ILE A 52 -1.82 -0.82 -7.53
CA ILE A 52 -2.36 -0.10 -6.36
C ILE A 52 -3.32 0.99 -6.82
N LEU A 53 -3.01 1.75 -7.87
CA LEU A 53 -3.89 2.80 -8.40
C LEU A 53 -5.28 2.24 -8.76
N PHE A 54 -5.35 1.13 -9.49
CA PHE A 54 -6.63 0.53 -9.86
C PHE A 54 -7.39 -0.01 -8.64
N VAL A 55 -6.69 -0.67 -7.72
CA VAL A 55 -7.31 -1.22 -6.50
C VAL A 55 -7.83 -0.11 -5.59
N THR A 56 -7.06 0.94 -5.34
CA THR A 56 -7.48 2.04 -4.46
C THR A 56 -8.56 2.89 -5.10
N ALA A 57 -8.53 3.10 -6.43
CA ALA A 57 -9.61 3.77 -7.14
C ALA A 57 -10.93 2.99 -7.02
N ALA A 58 -10.91 1.67 -7.22
CA ALA A 58 -12.08 0.82 -7.02
C ALA A 58 -12.55 0.83 -5.57
N ALA A 59 -11.64 0.68 -4.60
CA ALA A 59 -11.96 0.72 -3.18
C ALA A 59 -12.60 2.06 -2.76
N THR A 60 -12.05 3.17 -3.27
CA THR A 60 -12.57 4.53 -3.02
C THR A 60 -13.96 4.71 -3.62
N MET A 61 -14.19 4.21 -4.83
CA MET A 61 -15.50 4.28 -5.48
C MET A 61 -16.56 3.50 -4.68
N VAL A 62 -16.23 2.30 -4.20
CA VAL A 62 -17.14 1.51 -3.36
C VAL A 62 -17.41 2.20 -2.02
N HIS A 63 -16.39 2.75 -1.36
CA HIS A 63 -16.57 3.48 -0.10
C HIS A 63 -17.39 4.77 -0.28
N ALA A 64 -17.20 5.47 -1.41
CA ALA A 64 -17.97 6.67 -1.72
C ALA A 64 -19.45 6.38 -1.92
N THR A 65 -19.81 5.25 -2.53
CA THR A 65 -21.21 4.89 -2.79
C THR A 65 -21.89 4.26 -1.58
N THR A 66 -21.19 3.43 -0.80
CA THR A 66 -21.76 2.75 0.38
C THR A 66 -21.87 3.69 1.59
N THR A 67 -20.79 4.37 1.96
CA THR A 67 -20.71 5.05 3.26
C THR A 67 -21.04 6.54 3.17
N LYS A 68 -20.98 7.16 1.98
CA LYS A 68 -21.16 8.61 1.73
C LYS A 68 -20.30 9.53 2.63
N ALA A 69 -19.34 8.98 3.37
CA ALA A 69 -18.48 9.68 4.32
C ALA A 69 -17.22 10.28 3.67
N VAL A 70 -17.27 10.56 2.36
CA VAL A 70 -16.14 11.15 1.65
C VAL A 70 -16.25 12.67 1.73
N ASP A 71 -15.48 13.24 2.65
CA ASP A 71 -15.25 14.68 2.66
C ASP A 71 -14.39 15.05 1.43
N ILE A 72 -15.02 15.70 0.46
CA ILE A 72 -14.40 16.09 -0.81
C ILE A 72 -13.25 17.08 -0.56
N VAL A 73 -13.33 17.91 0.48
CA VAL A 73 -12.27 18.87 0.82
C VAL A 73 -11.06 18.13 1.33
N LEU A 74 -11.24 17.20 2.29
CA LEU A 74 -10.15 16.40 2.81
C LEU A 74 -9.53 15.50 1.72
N ALA A 75 -10.38 14.85 0.91
CA ALA A 75 -9.94 13.99 -0.18
C ALA A 75 -9.11 14.77 -1.22
N SER A 76 -9.54 15.98 -1.61
CA SER A 76 -8.80 16.80 -2.56
C SER A 76 -7.46 17.28 -2.02
N LEU A 77 -7.39 17.65 -0.73
CA LEU A 77 -6.15 18.06 -0.09
C LEU A 77 -5.14 16.89 0.01
N LEU A 78 -5.63 15.70 0.38
CA LEU A 78 -4.83 14.47 0.43
C LEU A 78 -4.37 14.05 -0.97
N LEU A 79 -5.21 14.17 -1.99
CA LEU A 79 -4.84 13.87 -3.38
C LEU A 79 -3.75 14.81 -3.88
N LEU A 80 -3.87 16.12 -3.64
CA LEU A 80 -2.85 17.09 -4.04
C LEU A 80 -1.51 16.80 -3.35
N GLY A 81 -1.51 16.61 -2.04
CA GLY A 81 -0.30 16.27 -1.28
C GLY A 81 0.33 14.95 -1.75
N SER A 82 -0.50 13.92 -1.97
CA SER A 82 -0.05 12.60 -2.42
C SER A 82 0.52 12.63 -3.83
N VAL A 83 -0.09 13.36 -4.76
CA VAL A 83 0.37 13.46 -6.15
C VAL A 83 1.72 14.19 -6.22
N VAL A 84 1.86 15.31 -5.51
CA VAL A 84 3.13 16.05 -5.46
C VAL A 84 4.22 15.21 -4.78
N GLY A 85 3.90 14.61 -3.64
CA GLY A 85 4.81 13.74 -2.90
C GLY A 85 5.24 12.51 -3.70
N ALA A 86 4.31 11.83 -4.37
CA ALA A 86 4.59 10.64 -5.18
C ALA A 86 5.44 10.99 -6.41
N GLN A 87 5.19 12.11 -7.07
CA GLN A 87 6.01 12.55 -8.21
C GLN A 87 7.45 12.86 -7.78
N LEU A 88 7.64 13.58 -6.68
CA LEU A 88 8.97 13.89 -6.13
C LEU A 88 9.68 12.61 -5.68
N GLY A 89 8.98 11.75 -4.94
CA GLY A 89 9.49 10.45 -4.48
C GLY A 89 9.89 9.54 -5.64
N ALA A 90 9.07 9.46 -6.69
CA ALA A 90 9.38 8.68 -7.89
C ALA A 90 10.62 9.21 -8.61
N ARG A 91 10.76 10.53 -8.77
CA ARG A 91 11.95 11.14 -9.39
C ARG A 91 13.22 10.87 -8.58
N MET A 92 13.13 10.89 -7.25
CA MET A 92 14.26 10.54 -6.37
C MET A 92 14.59 9.04 -6.45
N ALA A 93 13.57 8.18 -6.45
CA ALA A 93 13.73 6.73 -6.53
C ALA A 93 14.39 6.27 -7.84
N GLN A 94 14.12 6.94 -8.97
CA GLN A 94 14.74 6.64 -10.26
C GLN A 94 16.25 6.94 -10.29
N LYS A 95 16.72 7.89 -9.47
CA LYS A 95 18.16 8.22 -9.36
C LYS A 95 18.89 7.37 -8.32
N ALA A 96 18.17 6.70 -7.43
CA ALA A 96 18.74 5.87 -6.36
C ALA A 96 19.16 4.50 -6.90
N LYS A 97 20.24 3.93 -6.34
CA LYS A 97 20.62 2.56 -6.69
C LYS A 97 19.56 1.56 -6.19
N PRO A 98 19.28 0.49 -6.94
CA PRO A 98 18.38 -0.60 -6.56
C PRO A 98 18.57 -1.14 -5.14
N GLU A 99 19.82 -1.23 -4.69
CA GLU A 99 20.22 -1.74 -3.37
C GLU A 99 19.71 -0.85 -2.24
N TYR A 100 19.86 0.48 -2.36
CA TYR A 100 19.36 1.43 -1.38
C TYR A 100 17.84 1.41 -1.31
N LEU A 101 17.17 1.31 -2.46
CA LEU A 101 15.71 1.25 -2.53
C LEU A 101 15.17 0.01 -1.82
N ARG A 102 15.83 -1.14 -2.02
CA ARG A 102 15.50 -2.39 -1.34
C ARG A 102 15.74 -2.31 0.18
N LEU A 103 16.83 -1.69 0.60
CA LEU A 103 17.16 -1.53 2.02
C LEU A 103 16.15 -0.61 2.72
N ILE A 104 15.82 0.54 2.12
CA ILE A 104 14.80 1.47 2.64
C ILE A 104 13.45 0.76 2.77
N LEU A 105 13.04 0.02 1.73
CA LEU A 105 11.80 -0.75 1.76
C LEU A 105 11.80 -1.81 2.86
N ALA A 106 12.90 -2.54 3.03
CA ALA A 106 13.03 -3.54 4.09
C ALA A 106 12.91 -2.91 5.49
N VAL A 107 13.55 -1.75 5.72
CA VAL A 107 13.45 -1.02 6.99
C VAL A 107 12.02 -0.55 7.24
N ILE A 108 11.33 -0.02 6.24
CA ILE A 108 9.93 0.42 6.37
C ILE A 108 9.02 -0.76 6.72
N VAL A 109 9.14 -1.88 6.00
CA VAL A 109 8.32 -3.07 6.25
C VAL A 109 8.60 -3.64 7.65
N LEU A 110 9.87 -3.68 8.07
CA LEU A 110 10.24 -4.11 9.42
C LEU A 110 9.64 -3.18 10.49
N ALA A 111 9.69 -1.87 10.27
CA ALA A 111 9.11 -0.88 11.19
C ALA A 111 7.60 -1.04 11.30
N VAL A 112 6.89 -1.28 10.19
CA VAL A 112 5.45 -1.56 10.18
C VAL A 112 5.15 -2.85 10.93
N ALA A 113 5.89 -3.92 10.68
CA ALA A 113 5.73 -5.19 11.38
C ALA A 113 5.92 -5.04 12.90
N LEU A 114 6.96 -4.31 13.32
CA LEU A 114 7.19 -3.98 14.73
C LEU A 114 6.04 -3.15 15.30
N ARG A 115 5.54 -2.14 14.56
CA ARG A 115 4.43 -1.31 15.04
C ARG A 115 3.15 -2.13 15.24
N MET A 116 2.86 -3.07 14.34
CA MET A 116 1.72 -3.99 14.48
C MET A 116 1.90 -4.93 15.67
N LEU A 117 3.12 -5.46 15.87
CA LEU A 117 3.43 -6.35 17.00
C LEU A 117 3.34 -5.63 18.35
N LEU A 118 3.81 -4.38 18.42
CA LEU A 118 3.68 -3.54 19.62
C LEU A 118 2.23 -3.10 19.85
N GLY A 119 1.47 -2.82 18.79
CA GLY A 119 0.03 -2.55 18.89
C GLY A 119 -0.75 -3.73 19.49
N LEU A 120 -0.30 -4.96 19.21
CA LEU A 120 -0.87 -6.17 19.82
C LEU A 120 -0.42 -6.39 21.27
N ALA A 121 0.77 -5.90 21.64
CA ALA A 121 1.37 -6.14 22.94
C ALA A 121 1.10 -5.06 24.00
N TRP A 122 0.84 -3.80 23.61
CA TRP A 122 1.00 -2.67 24.54
C TRP A 122 -0.27 -1.91 24.98
N ARG A 123 -1.43 -2.00 24.28
CA ARG A 123 -2.77 -1.59 24.79
C ARG A 123 -3.83 -1.64 23.68
N PRO A 124 -5.05 -2.14 23.93
CA PRO A 124 -6.20 -1.88 23.06
C PRO A 124 -6.61 -0.41 23.22
N ASP A 125 -6.67 0.33 22.11
CA ASP A 125 -7.08 1.74 22.07
C ASP A 125 -8.60 1.95 22.29
N GLU A 126 -9.41 0.88 22.20
CA GLU A 126 -10.87 0.98 22.36
C GLU A 126 -11.31 0.71 23.81
N ILE A 127 -11.34 1.77 24.63
CA ILE A 127 -11.95 1.74 25.98
C ILE A 127 -13.46 2.10 25.91
N TYR A 128 -13.98 2.58 24.77
CA TYR A 128 -15.34 3.12 24.68
C TYR A 128 -16.13 2.67 23.44
N THR A 129 -16.46 1.38 23.35
CA THR A 129 -17.64 0.93 22.59
C THR A 129 -18.60 0.28 23.56
N VAL A 130 -19.19 1.09 24.45
CA VAL A 130 -20.47 0.73 25.06
C VAL A 130 -21.52 1.23 24.07
N GLU A 131 -21.85 0.36 23.13
CA GLU A 131 -23.02 0.54 22.26
C GLU A 131 -24.24 0.44 23.16
N ILE A 132 -24.76 1.60 23.59
CA ILE A 132 -26.04 1.67 24.29
C ILE A 132 -27.10 1.52 23.19
N LEU A 133 -27.76 0.36 23.23
CA LEU A 133 -28.97 -0.01 22.49
C LEU A 133 -29.99 1.13 22.40
#